data_AF-A0A929CKA6-F1
#
_entry.id   AF-A0A929CKA6-F1
#
_cell.length_a   1.000
_cell.length_b   1.000
_cell.length_c   1.000
_cell.angle_alpha   90.00
_cell.angle_beta   90.00
_cell.angle_gamma   90.00
#
_symmetry.space_group_name_H-M   'P 1'
#
loop_
_entity.id
_entity.type
_entity.pdbx_description
1 polymer ?
#
loop_
_entity_poly.entity_id
_entity_poly.type
_entity_poly.pdbx_seq_one_letter_code
_entity_poly.pdbx_strand_id
1 'polypeptide(L)'
;MGRDPTKLTNKQETFVQGLIKGLSQRQAYIKAGYKYKKDRMDSLDQQASKLSKNIKVLSRYNKLMKEHKEKALWTREMACNELLEMLSDSKEASNFTGRYNSIKELNAVGDIYPKEIEVDISDPVYLAKTLKKLPKEKLEVLMNEFSKDY
;
A
#
# COMPACT_ATOMS: atom_id res chain seq x y z
N MET A 1 -26.75 -20.67 -22.84
CA MET A 1 -25.37 -20.45 -22.34
C MET A 1 -25.38 -20.42 -20.82
N GLY A 2 -24.93 -21.50 -20.17
CA GLY A 2 -24.80 -21.57 -18.71
C GLY A 2 -23.60 -20.76 -18.24
N ARG A 3 -23.76 -20.00 -17.14
CA ARG A 3 -22.69 -19.20 -16.55
C ARG A 3 -21.68 -20.14 -15.89
N ASP A 4 -20.41 -20.09 -16.31
CA ASP A 4 -19.33 -20.87 -15.70
C ASP A 4 -19.25 -20.57 -14.18
N PRO A 5 -19.44 -21.57 -13.31
CA PRO A 5 -19.46 -21.37 -11.87
C PRO A 5 -18.09 -20.93 -11.33
N THR A 6 -17.00 -21.00 -12.10
CA THR A 6 -15.68 -20.54 -11.66
C THR A 6 -15.41 -19.06 -11.97
N LYS A 7 -16.19 -18.46 -12.87
CA LYS A 7 -15.93 -17.12 -13.41
C LYS A 7 -16.58 -16.02 -12.59
N LEU A 8 -15.83 -14.97 -12.24
CA LEU A 8 -16.36 -13.77 -11.60
C LEU A 8 -17.34 -13.05 -12.54
N THR A 9 -18.36 -12.42 -11.95
CA THR A 9 -19.20 -11.47 -12.67
C THR A 9 -18.46 -10.14 -12.88
N ASN A 10 -18.85 -9.36 -13.89
CA ASN A 10 -18.24 -8.04 -14.14
C ASN A 10 -18.33 -7.10 -12.92
N LYS A 11 -19.40 -7.19 -12.12
CA LYS A 11 -19.54 -6.41 -10.88
C LYS A 11 -18.55 -6.86 -9.81
N GLN A 12 -18.34 -8.17 -9.66
CA GLN A 12 -17.34 -8.70 -8.73
C GLN A 12 -15.92 -8.30 -9.15
N GLU A 13 -15.61 -8.35 -10.45
CA GLU A 13 -14.31 -7.89 -10.94
C GLU A 13 -14.13 -6.38 -10.68
N THR A 14 -15.13 -5.57 -10.98
CA THR A 14 -15.10 -4.11 -10.70
C THR A 14 -14.92 -3.83 -9.21
N PHE A 15 -15.58 -4.61 -8.35
CA PHE A 15 -15.43 -4.52 -6.90
C PHE A 15 -13.97 -4.81 -6.48
N VAL A 16 -13.39 -5.92 -6.96
CA VAL A 16 -11.99 -6.27 -6.65
C VAL A 16 -11.02 -5.20 -7.16
N GLN A 17 -11.21 -4.70 -8.39
CA GLN A 17 -10.41 -3.62 -8.94
C GLN A 17 -10.51 -2.33 -8.12
N GLY A 18 -11.67 -2.06 -7.50
CA GLY A 18 -11.85 -0.97 -6.56
C GLY A 18 -10.99 -1.12 -5.31
N LEU A 19 -10.95 -2.33 -4.72
CA LEU A 19 -10.13 -2.63 -3.54
C LEU A 19 -8.64 -2.48 -3.82
N ILE A 20 -8.16 -2.97 -4.98
CA ILE A 20 -6.75 -2.82 -5.40
C ILE A 20 -6.36 -1.35 -5.55
N LYS A 21 -7.31 -0.49 -5.94
CA LYS A 21 -7.11 0.96 -6.06
C LYS A 21 -7.23 1.72 -4.73
N GLY A 22 -7.33 1.02 -3.60
CA GLY A 22 -7.41 1.62 -2.27
C GLY A 22 -8.81 2.11 -1.86
N LEU A 23 -9.86 1.75 -2.59
CA LEU A 23 -11.22 2.06 -2.15
C LEU A 23 -11.60 1.18 -0.95
N SER A 24 -12.37 1.74 -0.02
CA SER A 24 -13.01 0.94 1.03
C SER A 24 -13.98 -0.08 0.41
N GLN A 25 -14.30 -1.14 1.15
CA GLN A 25 -15.26 -2.15 0.70
C GLN A 25 -16.60 -1.51 0.30
N ARG A 26 -17.08 -0.54 1.08
CA ARG A 26 -18.29 0.24 0.76
C ARG A 26 -18.18 0.97 -0.58
N GLN A 27 -17.10 1.74 -0.75
CA GLN A 27 -16.87 2.52 -1.97
C GLN A 27 -16.75 1.62 -3.21
N ALA A 28 -16.01 0.51 -3.09
CA ALA A 28 -15.88 -0.48 -4.16
C ALA A 28 -17.22 -1.13 -4.51
N TYR A 29 -18.07 -1.41 -3.51
CA TYR A 29 -19.40 -1.99 -3.69
C TYR A 29 -20.35 -1.05 -4.44
N ILE A 30 -20.35 0.23 -4.07
CA ILE A 30 -21.11 1.28 -4.76
C ILE A 30 -20.60 1.43 -6.21
N LYS A 31 -19.27 1.53 -6.39
CA LYS A 31 -18.63 1.71 -7.71
C LYS A 31 -18.90 0.53 -8.65
N ALA A 32 -18.99 -0.69 -8.11
CA ALA A 32 -19.38 -1.88 -8.87
C ALA A 32 -20.87 -1.91 -9.27
N GLY A 33 -21.67 -0.91 -8.87
CA GLY A 33 -23.06 -0.76 -9.26
C GLY A 33 -23.99 -1.78 -8.58
N TYR A 34 -23.64 -2.23 -7.37
CA TYR A 34 -24.57 -3.01 -6.57
C TYR A 34 -25.70 -2.15 -6.03
N LYS A 35 -26.90 -2.73 -5.90
CA LYS A 35 -28.06 -2.02 -5.37
C LYS A 35 -27.90 -1.86 -3.87
N TYR A 36 -28.17 -0.67 -3.36
CA TYR A 36 -28.23 -0.38 -1.94
C TYR A 36 -29.29 0.69 -1.69
N LYS A 37 -29.80 0.77 -0.46
CA LYS A 37 -30.69 1.85 -0.05
C LYS A 37 -29.90 2.88 0.76
N LYS A 38 -30.06 4.17 0.45
CA LYS A 38 -29.29 5.26 1.07
C LYS A 38 -29.57 5.43 2.57
N ASP A 39 -30.75 5.01 3.02
CA ASP A 39 -31.19 5.03 4.41
C ASP A 39 -30.70 3.83 5.24
N ARG A 40 -30.08 2.82 4.61
CA ARG A 40 -29.63 1.58 5.28
C ARG A 40 -28.14 1.30 5.06
N MET A 41 -27.30 2.18 5.59
CA MET A 41 -25.84 2.10 5.48
C MET A 41 -25.28 0.82 6.14
N ASP A 42 -25.80 0.38 7.27
CA ASP A 42 -25.33 -0.86 7.92
C ASP A 42 -25.52 -2.09 7.04
N SER A 43 -26.65 -2.14 6.31
CA SER A 43 -26.92 -3.22 5.36
C SER A 43 -25.94 -3.20 4.19
N LEU A 44 -25.54 -2.02 3.74
CA LEU A 44 -24.54 -1.84 2.69
C LEU A 44 -23.16 -2.36 3.13
N ASP A 45 -22.71 -2.01 4.33
CA ASP A 45 -21.41 -2.47 4.85
C ASP A 45 -21.37 -3.97 5.08
N GLN A 46 -22.44 -4.53 5.65
CA GLN A 46 -22.57 -5.97 5.84
C GLN A 46 -22.52 -6.71 4.49
N GLN A 47 -23.19 -6.19 3.46
CA GLN A 47 -23.16 -6.79 2.12
C GLN A 47 -21.78 -6.68 1.46
N ALA A 48 -21.11 -5.54 1.59
CA ALA A 48 -19.76 -5.33 1.08
C ALA A 48 -18.74 -6.24 1.78
N SER A 49 -18.85 -6.40 3.10
CA SER A 49 -18.02 -7.31 3.89
C SER A 49 -18.27 -8.78 3.57
N LYS A 50 -19.54 -9.16 3.37
CA LYS A 50 -19.89 -10.51 2.92
C LYS A 50 -19.32 -10.79 1.52
N LEU A 51 -19.35 -9.80 0.63
CA LEU A 51 -18.80 -9.94 -0.72
C LEU A 51 -17.28 -10.06 -0.71
N SER A 52 -16.57 -9.29 0.11
CA SER A 52 -15.11 -9.37 0.22
C SER A 52 -14.62 -10.72 0.74
N LYS A 53 -15.42 -11.36 1.61
CA LYS A 53 -15.16 -12.72 2.12
C LYS A 53 -15.59 -13.83 1.16
N ASN A 54 -16.25 -13.51 0.04
CA ASN A 54 -16.60 -14.53 -0.94
C ASN A 54 -15.32 -15.15 -1.54
N ILE A 55 -15.22 -16.47 -1.52
CA ILE A 55 -13.98 -17.18 -1.87
C ILE A 55 -13.43 -16.82 -3.26
N LYS A 56 -14.30 -16.55 -4.24
CA LYS A 56 -13.89 -16.17 -5.60
C LYS A 56 -13.34 -14.75 -5.65
N VAL A 57 -14.02 -13.82 -4.97
CA VAL A 57 -13.61 -12.42 -4.84
C VAL A 57 -12.27 -12.33 -4.10
N LEU A 58 -12.15 -13.04 -2.99
CA LEU A 58 -10.93 -13.09 -2.18
C LEU A 58 -9.76 -13.70 -2.97
N SER A 59 -9.99 -14.83 -3.65
CA SER A 59 -8.97 -15.47 -4.49
C SER A 59 -8.48 -14.53 -5.61
N ARG A 60 -9.40 -13.84 -6.29
CA ARG A 60 -9.05 -12.87 -7.33
C ARG A 60 -8.28 -11.68 -6.76
N TYR A 61 -8.70 -11.14 -5.62
CA TYR A 61 -8.00 -10.05 -4.94
C TYR A 61 -6.56 -10.46 -4.56
N ASN A 62 -6.38 -11.63 -3.95
CA ASN A 62 -5.06 -12.14 -3.57
C ASN A 62 -4.16 -12.35 -4.79
N LYS A 63 -4.70 -12.88 -5.89
CA LYS A 63 -3.98 -13.04 -7.15
C LYS A 63 -3.47 -11.69 -7.68
N LEU A 64 -4.34 -10.68 -7.77
CA LEU A 64 -3.94 -9.35 -8.23
C LEU A 64 -2.90 -8.72 -7.29
N MET A 65 -3.09 -8.83 -5.97
CA MET A 65 -2.11 -8.33 -5.00
C MET A 65 -0.74 -9.00 -5.17
N LYS A 66 -0.71 -10.30 -5.46
CA LYS A 66 0.53 -11.03 -5.75
C LYS A 66 1.18 -10.51 -7.04
N GLU A 67 0.42 -10.40 -8.13
CA GLU A 67 0.92 -9.85 -9.41
C GLU A 67 1.48 -8.42 -9.26
N HIS A 68 0.80 -7.57 -8.48
CA HIS A 68 1.28 -6.22 -8.18
C HIS A 68 2.57 -6.22 -7.35
N LYS A 69 2.68 -7.09 -6.34
CA LYS A 69 3.90 -7.25 -5.54
C LYS A 69 5.07 -7.73 -6.39
N GLU A 70 4.85 -8.76 -7.21
CA GLU A 70 5.87 -9.30 -8.12
C GLU A 70 6.34 -8.23 -9.11
N LYS A 71 5.42 -7.47 -9.71
CA LYS A 71 5.78 -6.36 -10.60
C LYS A 71 6.56 -5.25 -9.89
N ALA A 72 6.18 -4.91 -8.66
CA ALA A 72 6.89 -3.93 -7.86
C ALA A 72 8.32 -4.40 -7.51
N LEU A 73 8.49 -5.67 -7.14
CA LEU A 73 9.80 -6.28 -6.90
C LEU A 73 10.67 -6.26 -8.16
N TRP A 74 10.12 -6.67 -9.30
CA TRP A 74 10.82 -6.65 -10.58
C TRP A 74 11.27 -5.24 -10.99
N THR A 75 10.38 -4.25 -10.84
CA THR A 75 10.69 -2.85 -11.16
C THR A 75 11.80 -2.30 -10.26
N ARG A 76 11.77 -2.68 -8.98
CA ARG A 76 12.80 -2.31 -8.01
C ARG A 76 14.15 -2.96 -8.34
N GLU A 77 14.15 -4.24 -8.73
CA GLU A 77 15.36 -4.94 -9.15
C GLU A 77 15.99 -4.30 -10.39
N MET A 78 15.18 -3.96 -11.40
CA MET A 78 15.65 -3.23 -12.57
C MET A 78 16.26 -1.88 -12.19
N ALA A 79 15.59 -1.09 -11.35
CA ALA A 79 16.12 0.19 -10.88
C ALA A 79 17.44 0.04 -10.11
N CYS A 80 17.58 -1.00 -9.28
CA CYS A 80 18.85 -1.29 -8.60
C CYS A 80 19.96 -1.61 -9.61
N ASN A 81 19.69 -2.42 -10.62
CA ASN A 81 20.67 -2.81 -11.63
C ASN A 81 21.15 -1.61 -12.44
N GLU A 82 20.24 -0.74 -12.88
CA GLU A 82 20.58 0.51 -13.58
C GLU A 82 21.43 1.42 -12.69
N LEU A 83 21.09 1.58 -11.41
CA LEU A 83 21.87 2.38 -10.47
C LEU A 83 23.28 1.82 -10.21
N LEU A 84 23.44 0.49 -10.20
CA LEU A 84 24.73 -0.18 -10.08
C LEU A 84 25.61 0.05 -11.32
N GLU A 85 25.02 -0.01 -12.51
CA GLU A 85 25.70 0.30 -13.78
C GLU A 85 26.17 1.76 -13.80
N MET A 86 25.28 2.71 -13.50
CA MET A 86 25.63 4.14 -13.38
C MET A 86 26.74 4.41 -12.36
N LEU A 87 26.74 3.65 -11.26
CA LEU A 87 27.80 3.73 -10.25
C LEU A 87 29.13 3.23 -10.82
N SER A 88 29.14 2.15 -11.62
CA SER A 88 30.34 1.64 -12.28
C SER A 88 30.89 2.64 -13.30
N ASP A 89 30.04 3.19 -14.16
CA ASP A 89 30.44 4.18 -15.16
C ASP A 89 30.98 5.46 -14.51
N SER A 90 30.29 5.93 -13.47
CA SER A 90 30.78 7.06 -12.66
C SER A 90 32.08 6.72 -11.93
N LYS A 91 32.33 5.43 -11.68
CA LYS A 91 33.61 4.98 -11.16
C LYS A 91 34.72 5.14 -12.18
N GLU A 92 34.54 4.60 -13.36
CA GLU A 92 35.52 4.67 -14.44
C GLU A 92 35.79 6.12 -14.87
N ALA A 93 34.74 6.96 -14.95
CA ALA A 93 34.85 8.36 -15.31
C ALA A 93 35.37 9.30 -14.20
N SER A 94 35.70 8.77 -13.00
CA SER A 94 36.06 9.57 -11.82
C SER A 94 35.05 10.68 -11.47
N ASN A 95 33.78 10.48 -11.81
CA ASN A 95 32.70 11.43 -11.55
C ASN A 95 32.15 11.27 -10.13
N PHE A 96 32.69 12.04 -9.18
CA PHE A 96 32.29 11.99 -7.77
C PHE A 96 30.79 12.24 -7.54
N THR A 97 30.21 13.23 -8.22
CA THR A 97 28.79 13.59 -8.08
C THR A 97 27.89 12.46 -8.57
N GLY A 98 28.22 11.84 -9.71
CA GLY A 98 27.51 10.68 -10.24
C GLY A 98 27.53 9.51 -9.25
N ARG A 99 28.71 9.17 -8.71
CA ARG A 99 28.84 8.12 -7.69
C ARG A 99 28.01 8.42 -6.44
N TYR A 100 28.08 9.64 -5.91
CA TYR A 100 27.36 10.05 -4.70
C TYR A 100 25.84 9.89 -4.88
N ASN A 101 25.30 10.34 -6.01
CA ASN A 101 23.88 10.24 -6.31
C ASN A 101 23.43 8.79 -6.44
N SER A 102 24.16 7.94 -7.18
CA SER A 102 23.80 6.52 -7.30
C SER A 102 23.82 5.78 -5.96
N ILE A 103 24.81 6.05 -5.09
CA ILE A 103 24.88 5.46 -3.75
C ILE A 103 23.70 5.93 -2.88
N LYS A 104 23.35 7.22 -2.95
CA LYS A 104 22.22 7.78 -2.21
C LYS A 104 20.90 7.12 -2.61
N GLU A 105 20.65 6.98 -3.91
CA GLU A 105 19.42 6.35 -4.41
C GLU A 105 19.38 4.84 -4.12
N LEU A 106 20.50 4.12 -4.24
CA LEU A 106 20.58 2.71 -3.83
C LEU A 106 20.25 2.52 -2.35
N ASN A 107 20.76 3.39 -1.48
CA ASN A 107 20.43 3.38 -0.06
C ASN A 107 18.94 3.68 0.17
N ALA A 108 18.35 4.65 -0.55
CA ALA A 108 16.94 4.97 -0.45
C ALA A 108 16.04 3.82 -0.91
N VAL A 109 16.43 3.10 -1.96
CA VAL A 109 15.77 1.86 -2.37
C VAL A 109 15.90 0.81 -1.27
N GLY A 110 17.10 0.63 -0.71
CA GLY A 110 17.41 -0.31 0.38
C GLY A 110 16.68 -0.06 1.71
N ASP A 111 16.38 1.20 2.05
CA ASP A 111 15.77 1.66 3.32
C ASP A 111 14.24 1.34 3.44
N ILE A 112 13.79 0.20 2.91
CA ILE A 112 12.39 -0.28 3.06
C ILE A 112 12.03 -0.75 4.47
N TYR A 113 13.01 -0.90 5.36
CA TYR A 113 12.72 -1.08 6.77
C TYR A 113 12.58 0.31 7.40
N PRO A 114 11.43 0.63 8.03
CA PRO A 114 11.33 1.88 8.74
C PRO A 114 12.45 1.89 9.79
N LYS A 115 13.44 2.76 9.61
CA LYS A 115 14.35 3.13 10.70
C LYS A 115 13.46 3.43 11.90
N GLU A 116 13.67 2.71 13.00
CA GLU A 116 12.98 3.01 14.24
C GLU A 116 13.24 4.49 14.52
N ILE A 117 12.18 5.30 14.41
CA ILE A 117 12.28 6.71 14.74
C ILE A 117 12.31 6.71 16.26
N GLU A 118 13.49 6.87 16.85
CA GLU A 118 13.59 7.19 18.26
C GLU A 118 12.86 8.51 18.49
N VAL A 119 11.74 8.41 19.20
CA VAL A 119 10.94 9.56 19.61
C VAL A 119 11.44 9.98 20.98
N ASP A 120 12.24 11.05 21.03
CA ASP A 120 12.51 11.72 22.30
C ASP A 120 11.26 12.49 22.73
N ILE A 121 10.55 11.91 23.69
CA ILE A 121 9.32 12.47 24.28
C ILE A 121 9.60 13.61 25.27
N SER A 122 10.86 13.83 25.65
CA SER A 122 11.24 14.87 26.62
C SER A 122 11.45 16.25 25.96
N ASP A 123 11.65 16.30 24.64
CA ASP A 123 11.69 17.53 23.85
C ASP A 123 10.40 17.68 23.01
N PRO A 124 9.46 18.56 23.43
CA PRO A 124 8.20 18.79 22.72
C PRO A 124 8.38 19.28 21.28
N VAL A 125 9.48 19.99 20.99
CA VAL A 125 9.78 20.52 19.66
C VAL A 125 10.28 19.41 18.74
N TYR A 126 11.11 18.51 19.27
CA TYR A 126 11.55 17.32 18.55
C TYR A 126 10.38 16.37 18.28
N LEU A 127 9.56 16.11 19.31
CA LEU A 127 8.34 15.30 19.23
C LEU A 127 7.39 15.80 18.14
N ALA A 128 7.09 17.10 18.10
CA ALA A 128 6.20 17.67 17.08
C ALA A 128 6.76 17.53 15.65
N LYS A 129 8.09 17.54 15.47
CA LYS A 129 8.74 17.37 14.16
C LYS A 129 8.75 15.91 13.70
N THR A 130 8.95 14.96 14.61
CA THR A 130 8.92 13.52 14.31
C THR A 130 7.50 13.02 14.07
N LEU A 131 6.51 13.47 14.85
CA LEU A 131 5.10 13.13 14.63
C LEU A 131 4.59 13.52 13.24
N LYS A 132 5.01 14.68 12.72
CA LYS A 132 4.64 15.14 11.35
C LYS A 132 5.19 14.24 10.23
N LYS A 133 6.22 13.46 10.51
CA LYS A 133 6.88 12.56 9.53
C LYS A 133 6.35 11.13 9.62
N LEU A 134 5.54 10.80 10.63
CA LEU A 134 5.03 9.45 10.81
C LEU A 134 3.84 9.17 9.86
N PRO A 135 3.75 7.95 9.32
CA PRO A 135 2.55 7.50 8.61
C PRO A 135 1.32 7.59 9.50
N LYS A 136 0.16 7.88 8.90
CA LYS A 136 -1.11 8.09 9.62
C LYS A 136 -1.48 6.88 10.49
N GLU A 137 -1.19 5.68 10.02
CA GLU A 137 -1.47 4.43 10.71
C GLU A 137 -0.64 4.28 12.00
N LYS A 138 0.61 4.76 12.00
CA LYS A 138 1.46 4.76 13.21
C LYS A 138 1.01 5.81 14.22
N LEU A 139 0.53 6.97 13.75
CA LEU A 139 -0.04 8.01 14.60
C LEU A 139 -1.32 7.53 15.30
N GLU A 140 -2.19 6.82 14.59
CA GLU A 140 -3.43 6.27 15.15
C GLU A 140 -3.16 5.21 16.23
N VAL A 141 -2.14 4.36 16.07
CA VAL A 141 -1.73 3.39 17.10
C VAL A 141 -1.21 4.11 18.36
N LEU A 142 -0.30 5.08 18.19
CA LEU A 142 0.24 5.87 19.30
C LEU A 142 -0.86 6.61 20.07
N MET A 143 -1.78 7.29 19.37
CA MET A 143 -2.87 8.02 20.01
C MET A 143 -3.83 7.11 20.79
N ASN A 144 -4.05 5.88 20.32
CA ASN A 144 -4.88 4.89 21.03
C ASN A 144 -4.18 4.27 22.25
N GLU A 145 -2.85 4.21 22.24
CA GLU A 145 -2.07 3.76 23.41
C GLU A 145 -2.04 4.84 24.49
N PHE A 146 -1.80 6.11 24.14
CA PHE A 146 -1.85 7.24 25.08
C PHE A 146 -3.23 7.48 25.69
N SER A 147 -4.31 7.12 24.98
CA SER A 147 -5.68 7.27 25.48
C SER A 147 -6.09 6.19 26.50
N LYS A 148 -5.26 5.16 26.74
CA LYS A 148 -5.56 4.09 27.72
C LYS A 148 -5.04 4.39 29.13
N ASP A 149 -4.17 5.38 29.27
CA ASP A 149 -3.54 5.76 30.53
C ASP A 149 -4.25 6.94 31.25
N TYR A 150 -5.46 7.31 30.79
CA TYR A 150 -6.35 8.31 31.40
C TYR A 150 -7.79 7.82 31.53
#